data_AF-A0A7C8YUD1-F1
#
_entry.id   AF-A0A7C8YUD1-F1
#
_cell.length_a   1.000
_cell.length_b   1.000
_cell.length_c   1.000
_cell.angle_alpha   90.00
_cell.angle_beta   90.00
_cell.angle_gamma   90.00
#
_symmetry.space_group_name_H-M   'P 1'
#
loop_
_entity.id
_entity.type
_entity.pdbx_description
1 polymer ?
#
loop_
_entity_poly.entity_id
_entity_poly.type
_entity_poly.pdbx_seq_one_letter_code
_entity_poly.pdbx_strand_id
1 'polypeptide(L)'
;GNSLQIQVMDMMKFNHHNKSMDSHTWHGIAKNIGVLRKGLGVAVGDGRSTLFWTHKWTRPEALINLTTRQISSNGLSFLVCDYWEEGIGWKWEKLTHLLPVEVLKSIASFKLISDNKFQDQLFWRGSRSGRFSLKSALLIIRNEDAME
;
A
#
# COMPACT_ATOMS: atom_id res chain seq x y z
N GLY A 1 -7.27 11.54 -0.61
CA GLY A 1 -8.53 11.22 0.10
C GLY A 1 -9.21 9.99 -0.47
N ASN A 2 -9.73 10.07 -1.71
CA ASN A 2 -10.71 9.10 -2.21
C ASN A 2 -10.13 7.85 -2.91
N SER A 3 -8.91 7.91 -3.44
CA SER A 3 -8.33 6.80 -4.23
C SER A 3 -8.15 5.51 -3.42
N LEU A 4 -7.62 5.59 -2.19
CA LEU A 4 -7.43 4.43 -1.32
C LEU A 4 -8.74 3.85 -0.78
N GLN A 5 -9.76 4.69 -0.59
CA GLN A 5 -11.07 4.25 -0.12
C GLN A 5 -11.76 3.42 -1.21
N ILE A 6 -11.77 3.93 -2.44
CA ILE A 6 -12.28 3.22 -3.63
C ILE A 6 -11.54 1.89 -3.81
N GLN A 7 -10.22 1.92 -3.70
CA GLN A 7 -9.35 0.76 -3.79
C GLN A 7 -9.64 -0.33 -2.74
N VAL A 8 -9.90 0.05 -1.48
CA VAL A 8 -10.32 -0.91 -0.44
C VAL A 8 -11.71 -1.46 -0.75
N MET A 9 -12.63 -0.61 -1.21
CA MET A 9 -13.97 -1.04 -1.61
C MET A 9 -13.91 -2.03 -2.78
N ASP A 10 -13.04 -1.81 -3.76
CA ASP A 10 -12.87 -2.70 -4.90
C ASP A 10 -12.23 -4.03 -4.49
N MET A 11 -11.25 -4.02 -3.58
CA MET A 11 -10.67 -5.26 -3.03
C MET A 11 -11.70 -6.10 -2.24
N MET A 12 -12.64 -5.43 -1.56
CA MET A 12 -13.75 -6.08 -0.86
C MET A 12 -14.79 -6.65 -1.84
N LYS A 13 -15.13 -5.91 -2.91
CA LYS A 13 -16.06 -6.37 -3.96
C LYS A 13 -15.48 -7.55 -4.75
N PHE A 14 -14.20 -7.53 -5.08
CA PHE A 14 -13.55 -8.57 -5.89
C PHE A 14 -13.51 -9.93 -5.17
N ASN A 15 -13.32 -9.94 -3.84
CA ASN A 15 -13.30 -11.17 -3.05
C ASN A 15 -14.70 -11.72 -2.73
N HIS A 16 -15.77 -10.95 -2.92
CA HIS A 16 -17.13 -11.35 -2.55
C HIS A 16 -18.04 -11.45 -3.77
N HIS A 17 -17.75 -12.41 -4.65
CA HIS A 17 -18.76 -12.87 -5.61
C HIS A 17 -19.91 -13.55 -4.82
N ASN A 18 -21.10 -12.95 -4.82
CA ASN A 18 -22.39 -13.52 -4.40
C ASN A 18 -22.86 -13.55 -2.93
N LYS A 19 -22.42 -12.67 -2.02
CA LYS A 19 -23.21 -12.39 -0.80
C LYS A 19 -23.30 -10.89 -0.53
N SER A 20 -24.52 -10.35 -0.45
CA SER A 20 -24.75 -8.99 0.02
C SER A 20 -24.32 -8.93 1.49
N MET A 21 -23.32 -8.12 1.77
CA MET A 21 -22.95 -7.80 3.14
C MET A 21 -24.00 -6.83 3.68
N ASP A 22 -24.59 -7.13 4.85
CA ASP A 22 -25.62 -6.27 5.43
C ASP A 22 -25.06 -4.85 5.71
N SER A 23 -25.92 -3.86 5.48
CA SER A 23 -25.71 -2.43 5.66
C SER A 23 -25.06 -2.07 7.00
N HIS A 24 -25.43 -2.73 8.10
CA HIS A 24 -24.82 -2.51 9.41
C HIS A 24 -23.36 -2.97 9.48
N THR A 25 -23.06 -4.13 8.89
CA THR A 25 -21.69 -4.65 8.81
C THR A 25 -20.84 -3.74 7.93
N TRP A 26 -21.40 -3.26 6.81
CA TRP A 26 -20.73 -2.29 5.95
C TRP A 26 -20.46 -0.96 6.65
N HIS A 27 -21.45 -0.44 7.39
CA HIS A 27 -21.30 0.79 8.13
C HIS A 27 -20.17 0.69 9.18
N GLY A 28 -20.09 -0.44 9.89
CA GLY A 28 -19.00 -0.70 10.83
C GLY A 28 -17.62 -0.76 10.18
N ILE A 29 -17.51 -1.40 9.00
CA ILE A 29 -16.26 -1.45 8.22
C ILE A 29 -15.87 -0.06 7.72
N ALA A 30 -16.82 0.69 7.15
CA ALA A 30 -16.61 2.02 6.61
C ALA A 30 -16.15 2.99 7.71
N LYS A 31 -16.74 2.90 8.90
CA LYS A 31 -16.34 3.70 10.08
C LYS A 31 -14.90 3.43 10.50
N ASN A 32 -14.40 2.20 10.28
CA ASN A 32 -13.05 1.77 10.66
C ASN A 32 -12.06 1.72 9.49
N ILE A 33 -12.38 2.38 8.37
CA ILE A 33 -11.57 2.32 7.15
C ILE A 33 -10.12 2.80 7.37
N GLY A 34 -9.90 3.76 8.29
CA GLY A 34 -8.56 4.23 8.66
C GLY A 34 -7.71 3.11 9.27
N VAL A 35 -8.29 2.32 10.17
CA VAL A 35 -7.64 1.15 10.78
C VAL A 35 -7.40 0.05 9.75
N LEU A 36 -8.39 -0.20 8.89
CA LEU A 36 -8.27 -1.22 7.84
C LEU A 36 -7.16 -0.91 6.83
N ARG A 37 -6.86 0.37 6.56
CA ARG A 37 -5.73 0.76 5.72
C ARG A 37 -4.39 0.25 6.25
N LYS A 38 -4.25 0.01 7.56
CA LYS A 38 -3.03 -0.59 8.14
C LYS A 38 -2.79 -2.01 7.62
N GLY A 39 -3.86 -2.74 7.29
CA GLY A 39 -3.84 -4.09 6.74
C GLY A 39 -3.60 -4.16 5.23
N LEU A 40 -3.43 -3.04 4.54
CA LEU A 40 -3.15 -3.02 3.09
C LEU A 40 -1.66 -3.06 2.79
N GLY A 41 -1.32 -3.75 1.71
CA GLY A 41 -0.03 -3.67 1.04
C GLY A 41 -0.25 -3.49 -0.45
N VAL A 42 0.81 -3.05 -1.15
CA VAL A 42 0.81 -2.92 -2.61
C VAL A 42 1.91 -3.79 -3.19
N ALA A 43 1.55 -4.67 -4.10
CA ALA A 43 2.48 -5.38 -4.96
C ALA A 43 2.71 -4.50 -6.19
N VAL A 44 3.90 -3.90 -6.28
CA VAL A 44 4.24 -2.97 -7.36
C VAL A 44 4.53 -3.73 -8.64
N GLY A 45 3.93 -3.24 -9.73
CA GLY A 45 4.22 -3.68 -11.09
C GLY A 45 4.79 -2.53 -11.92
N ASP A 46 3.92 -1.70 -12.50
CA ASP A 46 4.29 -0.53 -13.31
C ASP A 46 4.57 0.73 -12.48
N GLY A 47 4.22 0.71 -11.18
CA GLY A 47 4.46 1.78 -10.23
C GLY A 47 3.61 3.04 -10.46
N ARG A 48 2.61 3.00 -11.35
CA ARG A 48 1.83 4.18 -11.78
C ARG A 48 0.67 4.54 -10.86
N SER A 49 0.35 3.69 -9.88
CA SER A 49 -0.74 3.95 -8.93
C SER A 49 -0.32 3.80 -7.47
N THR A 50 0.98 3.58 -7.23
CA THR A 50 1.56 3.44 -5.89
C THR A 50 2.31 4.71 -5.50
N LEU A 51 1.89 5.36 -4.40
CA LEU A 51 2.65 6.47 -3.82
C LEU A 51 3.93 5.94 -3.16
N PHE A 52 5.08 6.45 -3.60
CA PHE A 52 6.39 5.93 -3.19
C PHE A 52 6.59 6.00 -1.67
N TRP A 53 6.24 7.14 -1.06
CA TRP A 53 6.56 7.41 0.34
C TRP A 53 5.52 6.88 1.34
N THR A 54 4.24 6.88 0.97
CA THR A 54 3.13 6.68 1.91
C THR A 54 2.44 5.32 1.77
N HIS A 55 2.59 4.63 0.63
CA HIS A 55 2.09 3.27 0.48
C HIS A 55 3.09 2.24 1.01
N LYS A 56 2.57 1.11 1.48
CA LYS A 56 3.36 -0.02 2.00
C LYS A 56 3.66 -1.03 0.89
N TRP A 57 4.68 -0.74 0.09
CA TRP A 57 5.02 -1.55 -1.08
C TRP A 57 6.36 -2.30 -0.97
N THR A 58 7.30 -1.80 -0.17
CA THR A 58 8.56 -2.48 0.11
C THR A 58 8.56 -3.26 1.41
N ARG A 59 7.99 -2.68 2.47
CA ARG A 59 8.11 -3.11 3.87
C ARG A 59 6.77 -3.04 4.62
N PRO A 60 6.69 -3.57 5.86
CA PRO A 60 5.52 -3.37 6.74
C PRO A 60 5.18 -1.91 7.03
N GLU A 61 6.20 -1.07 7.16
CA GLU A 61 6.09 0.37 7.35
C GLU A 61 6.19 1.11 6.01
N ALA A 62 5.56 2.29 5.93
CA ALA A 62 5.70 3.18 4.80
C ALA A 62 7.10 3.82 4.79
N LEU A 63 7.67 4.06 3.60
CA LEU A 63 9.04 4.57 3.46
C LEU A 63 9.24 5.93 4.14
N ILE A 64 8.21 6.78 4.19
CA ILE A 64 8.25 8.08 4.90
C ILE A 64 8.62 7.95 6.38
N ASN A 65 8.24 6.84 7.03
CA ASN A 65 8.55 6.61 8.44
C ASN A 65 9.99 6.13 8.66
N LEU A 66 10.72 5.84 7.57
CA LEU A 66 12.09 5.34 7.58
C LEU A 66 13.08 6.36 7.01
N THR A 67 12.63 7.58 6.71
CA THR A 67 13.48 8.62 6.16
C THR A 67 14.38 9.21 7.23
N THR A 68 15.60 9.57 6.83
CA THR A 68 16.55 10.30 7.68
C THR A 68 16.34 11.81 7.60
N ARG A 69 15.51 12.26 6.64
CA ARG A 69 15.23 13.65 6.33
C ARG A 69 13.75 13.86 6.06
N GLN A 70 13.29 15.10 6.23
CA GLN A 70 11.92 15.48 5.87
C GLN A 70 11.73 15.44 4.36
N ILE A 71 10.61 14.87 3.93
CA ILE A 71 10.17 14.88 2.54
C ILE A 71 9.26 16.08 2.34
N SER A 72 9.46 16.83 1.25
CA SER A 72 8.60 17.97 0.92
C SER A 72 7.16 17.52 0.67
N SER A 73 6.19 18.40 0.90
CA SER A 73 4.76 18.13 0.66
C SER A 73 4.49 17.63 -0.77
N ASN A 74 5.13 18.25 -1.76
CA ASN A 74 5.01 17.85 -3.17
C ASN A 74 5.69 16.51 -3.45
N GLY A 75 6.75 16.19 -2.71
CA GLY A 75 7.42 14.90 -2.79
C GLY A 75 6.53 13.74 -2.38
N LEU A 76 5.58 13.96 -1.46
CA LEU A 76 4.68 12.92 -0.96
C LEU A 76 3.68 12.41 -2.01
N SER A 77 3.41 13.20 -3.05
CA SER A 77 2.57 12.78 -4.18
C SER A 77 3.31 11.97 -5.24
N PHE A 78 4.64 11.84 -5.15
CA PHE A 78 5.38 11.06 -6.14
C PHE A 78 5.06 9.58 -6.07
N LEU A 79 4.91 9.01 -7.25
CA LEU A 79 4.62 7.62 -7.52
C LEU A 79 5.90 6.80 -7.57
N VAL A 80 5.76 5.49 -7.52
CA VAL A 80 6.91 4.59 -7.60
C VAL A 80 7.63 4.70 -8.94
N CYS A 81 6.88 4.86 -10.03
CA CYS A 81 7.44 5.08 -11.36
C CYS A 81 8.27 6.38 -11.49
N ASP A 82 8.02 7.40 -10.67
CA ASP A 82 8.76 8.67 -10.76
C ASP A 82 10.25 8.52 -10.39
N TYR A 83 10.56 7.52 -9.57
CA TYR A 83 11.91 7.14 -9.14
C TYR A 83 12.55 6.05 -9.99
N TRP A 84 11.88 5.62 -11.06
CA TRP A 84 12.39 4.62 -11.99
C TRP A 84 12.64 5.23 -13.36
N GLU A 85 13.61 4.68 -14.07
CA GLU A 85 13.92 4.98 -15.45
C GLU A 85 14.04 3.67 -16.24
N GLU A 86 13.26 3.55 -17.30
CA GLU A 86 13.21 2.32 -18.09
C GLU A 86 14.56 2.05 -18.77
N GLY A 87 15.03 0.80 -18.69
CA GLY A 87 16.34 0.40 -19.19
C GLY A 87 17.53 0.78 -18.30
N ILE A 88 17.36 1.71 -17.36
CA ILE A 88 18.43 2.18 -16.45
C ILE A 88 18.21 1.66 -15.02
N GLY A 89 16.99 1.78 -14.48
CA GLY A 89 16.61 1.33 -13.16
C GLY A 89 16.24 2.46 -12.20
N TRP A 90 16.52 2.28 -10.92
CA TRP A 90 16.21 3.27 -9.88
C TRP A 90 17.11 4.51 -9.97
N LYS A 91 16.49 5.68 -9.81
CA LYS A 91 17.14 7.00 -9.70
C LYS A 91 17.76 7.19 -8.31
N TRP A 92 18.83 6.44 -8.03
CA TRP A 92 19.47 6.36 -6.72
C TRP A 92 19.97 7.71 -6.19
N GLU A 93 20.34 8.63 -7.07
CA GLU A 93 20.73 9.99 -6.72
C GLU A 93 19.64 10.75 -5.96
N LYS A 94 18.36 10.42 -6.20
CA LYS A 94 17.21 11.01 -5.50
C LYS A 94 16.92 10.37 -4.15
N LEU A 95 17.42 9.15 -3.89
CA LEU A 95 16.99 8.32 -2.75
C LEU A 95 18.08 8.13 -1.69
N THR A 96 19.34 8.03 -2.11
CA THR A 96 20.49 7.67 -1.25
C THR A 96 20.69 8.62 -0.07
N HIS A 97 20.31 9.89 -0.22
CA HIS A 97 20.43 10.90 0.84
C HIS A 97 19.18 10.98 1.75
N LEU A 98 18.10 10.26 1.43
CA LEU A 98 16.83 10.29 2.16
C LEU A 98 16.60 9.01 2.98
N LEU A 99 17.21 7.90 2.57
CA LEU A 99 16.92 6.58 3.11
C LEU A 99 18.19 5.85 3.59
N PRO A 100 18.10 5.08 4.69
CA PRO A 100 19.18 4.21 5.13
C PRO A 100 19.50 3.14 4.08
N VAL A 101 20.75 2.67 4.08
CA VAL A 101 21.26 1.65 3.14
C VAL A 101 20.39 0.39 3.12
N GLU A 102 19.91 -0.07 4.26
CA GLU A 102 19.08 -1.28 4.32
C GLU A 102 17.72 -1.09 3.65
N VAL A 103 17.16 0.11 3.70
CA VAL A 103 15.92 0.43 2.98
C VAL A 103 16.17 0.48 1.47
N LEU A 104 17.30 1.06 1.05
CA LEU A 104 17.71 1.08 -0.36
C LEU A 104 17.91 -0.33 -0.93
N LYS A 105 18.54 -1.25 -0.18
CA LYS A 105 18.66 -2.66 -0.60
C LYS A 105 17.29 -3.33 -0.80
N SER A 106 16.33 -3.00 0.07
CA SER A 106 14.95 -3.51 -0.08
C SER A 106 14.23 -2.89 -1.27
N ILE A 107 14.53 -1.65 -1.68
CA ILE A 107 14.01 -1.07 -2.91
C ILE A 107 14.66 -1.76 -4.13
N ALA A 108 15.96 -2.04 -4.05
CA ALA A 108 16.72 -2.64 -5.14
C ALA A 108 16.24 -4.05 -5.53
N SER A 109 15.54 -4.77 -4.65
CA SER A 109 14.94 -6.08 -4.97
C SER A 109 13.70 -5.97 -5.87
N PHE A 110 13.17 -4.76 -6.09
CA PHE A 110 12.04 -4.52 -6.97
C PHE A 110 12.52 -4.06 -8.35
N LYS A 111 11.87 -4.59 -9.39
CA LYS A 111 12.03 -4.16 -10.78
C LYS A 111 10.66 -3.77 -11.30
N LEU A 112 10.55 -2.54 -11.83
CA LEU A 112 9.33 -2.12 -12.49
C LEU A 112 9.29 -2.67 -13.91
N ILE A 113 8.10 -3.05 -14.35
CA ILE A 113 7.84 -3.49 -15.71
C ILE A 113 6.92 -2.44 -16.34
N SER A 114 7.43 -1.68 -17.30
CA SER A 114 6.67 -0.66 -18.05
C SER A 114 5.69 -1.26 -19.06
N ASP A 115 4.99 -2.33 -18.71
CA ASP A 115 3.93 -2.94 -19.52
C ASP A 115 2.62 -2.86 -18.74
N ASN A 116 1.58 -2.32 -19.39
CA ASN A 116 0.24 -2.14 -18.84
C ASN A 116 -0.42 -3.45 -18.37
N LYS A 117 0.14 -4.62 -18.68
CA LYS A 117 -0.27 -5.92 -18.14
C LYS A 117 0.16 -6.14 -16.69
N PHE A 118 1.17 -5.42 -16.22
CA PHE A 118 1.74 -5.55 -14.87
C PHE A 118 1.37 -4.34 -14.02
N GLN A 119 0.07 -4.09 -13.86
CA GLN A 119 -0.40 -2.99 -13.01
C GLN A 119 -0.12 -3.28 -11.53
N ASP A 120 0.06 -2.23 -10.75
CA ASP A 120 0.14 -2.34 -9.29
C ASP A 120 -1.13 -3.02 -8.73
N GLN A 121 -0.93 -3.95 -7.79
CA GLN A 121 -2.04 -4.71 -7.19
C GLN A 121 -2.08 -4.51 -5.68
N LEU A 122 -3.29 -4.34 -5.16
CA LEU A 122 -3.50 -4.30 -3.72
C LEU A 122 -3.66 -5.71 -3.17
N PHE A 123 -3.09 -5.91 -2.00
CA PHE A 123 -3.28 -7.15 -1.27
C PHE A 123 -3.53 -6.89 0.22
N TRP A 124 -4.22 -7.83 0.83
CA TRP A 124 -4.57 -7.82 2.23
C TRP A 124 -3.52 -8.55 3.07
N ARG A 125 -2.79 -7.79 3.88
CA ARG A 125 -1.73 -8.29 4.77
C ARG A 125 -2.27 -9.04 5.98
N GLY A 126 -3.54 -8.82 6.33
CA GLY A 126 -4.21 -9.56 7.41
C GLY A 126 -4.48 -11.03 7.07
N SER A 127 -4.11 -11.49 5.87
CA SER A 127 -4.21 -12.89 5.44
C SER A 127 -2.94 -13.34 4.74
N ARG A 128 -2.51 -14.59 4.99
CA ARG A 128 -1.40 -15.23 4.25
C ARG A 128 -1.67 -15.35 2.75
N SER A 129 -2.95 -15.41 2.35
CA SER A 129 -3.34 -15.51 0.94
C SER A 129 -3.38 -14.18 0.21
N GLY A 130 -3.12 -13.05 0.89
CA GLY A 130 -3.32 -11.71 0.32
C GLY A 130 -4.78 -11.34 0.08
N ARG A 131 -5.74 -12.24 0.36
CA ARG A 131 -7.17 -12.00 0.16
C ARG A 131 -7.81 -11.41 1.41
N PHE A 132 -8.74 -10.49 1.17
CA PHE A 132 -9.55 -9.92 2.24
C PHE A 132 -10.51 -10.96 2.81
N SER A 133 -10.70 -10.92 4.13
CA SER A 133 -11.84 -11.56 4.77
C SER A 133 -12.33 -10.73 5.95
N LEU A 134 -13.64 -10.75 6.20
CA LEU A 134 -14.25 -10.05 7.32
C LEU A 134 -13.62 -10.44 8.66
N LYS A 135 -13.33 -11.74 8.84
CA LYS A 135 -12.66 -12.26 10.05
C LYS A 135 -11.30 -11.57 10.28
N SER A 136 -10.46 -11.52 9.25
CA SER A 136 -9.14 -10.86 9.36
C SER A 136 -9.25 -9.35 9.56
N ALA A 137 -10.27 -8.70 8.98
CA ALA A 137 -10.53 -7.28 9.19
C ALA A 137 -10.93 -6.97 10.63
N LEU A 138 -11.85 -7.76 11.20
CA LEU A 138 -12.28 -7.61 12.59
C LEU A 138 -11.15 -7.87 13.58
N LEU A 139 -10.23 -8.79 13.29
CA LEU A 139 -9.04 -9.00 14.14
C LEU A 139 -8.15 -7.76 14.18
N ILE A 140 -7.93 -7.09 13.05
CA ILE A 140 -7.16 -5.84 13.02
C ILE A 140 -7.88 -4.73 13.81
N ILE A 141 -9.20 -4.61 13.64
CA ILE A 141 -9.99 -3.61 14.39
C ILE A 141 -9.90 -3.86 15.90
N ARG A 142 -10.18 -5.09 16.35
CA ARG A 142 -10.13 -5.45 17.77
C ARG A 142 -8.76 -5.25 18.40
N ASN A 143 -7.69 -5.54 17.67
CA ASN A 143 -6.33 -5.34 18.18
C ASN A 143 -5.98 -3.85 18.30
N GLU A 144 -6.56 -2.99 17.47
CA GLU A 144 -6.41 -1.55 17.58
C GLU A 144 -7.14 -1.01 18.83
N ASP A 145 -8.40 -1.46 19.03
CA ASP A 145 -9.20 -1.08 20.21
C ASP A 145 -8.58 -1.52 21.54
N ALA A 146 -7.73 -2.56 21.54
CA ALA A 146 -7.07 -3.09 22.74
C ALA A 146 -5.74 -2.40 23.09
N MET A 147 -5.23 -1.52 22.22
CA MET A 147 -4.00 -0.75 22.44
C MET A 147 -4.27 0.71 22.86
N GLU A 148 -5.54 1.10 22.97
CA GLU A 148 -6.02 2.39 23.46
C GLU A 148 -6.36 2.31 24.96
#